data_AF-A0A961MM12-F1
#
_entry.id   AF-A0A961MM12-F1
#
_cell.length_a   1.000
_cell.length_b   1.000
_cell.length_c   1.000
_cell.angle_alpha   90.00
_cell.angle_beta   90.00
_cell.angle_gamma   90.00
#
_symmetry.space_group_name_H-M   'P 1'
#
loop_
_entity.id
_entity.type
_entity.pdbx_description
1 polymer ?
#
loop_
_entity_poly.entity_id
_entity_poly.type
_entity_poly.pdbx_seq_one_letter_code
_entity_poly.pdbx_strand_id
1 'polypeptide(L)'
;DRRQISRTELIGVMRPRVEEILEEVRARLDASGFEYLPSQRIVLTGGSAQIPGLEMVASHILGRQCRVGKPLRVQGLPQSATGTAFATAVGLAMHVSHPQDECWDFEMPADRQGARRVTRALRWFKENW
;
A
#
# COMPACT_ATOMS: atom_id res chain seq x y z
N ASP A 1 27.74 -31.10 4.21
CA ASP A 1 28.13 -29.81 4.80
C ASP A 1 26.97 -28.83 4.85
N ARG A 2 26.57 -28.44 6.07
CA ARG A 2 25.52 -27.43 6.29
C ARG A 2 26.23 -26.09 6.50
N ARG A 3 26.32 -25.26 5.46
CA ARG A 3 26.88 -23.90 5.59
C ARG A 3 26.06 -23.13 6.62
N GLN A 4 26.71 -22.70 7.69
CA GLN A 4 26.12 -21.83 8.71
C GLN A 4 26.47 -20.39 8.35
N ILE A 5 25.47 -19.52 8.32
CA ILE A 5 25.61 -18.09 8.02
C ILE A 5 25.27 -17.32 9.29
N SER A 6 26.06 -16.31 9.63
CA SER A 6 25.76 -15.47 10.79
C SER A 6 24.52 -14.60 10.53
N ARG A 7 23.75 -14.29 11.57
CA ARG A 7 22.59 -13.38 11.44
C ARG A 7 22.99 -12.02 10.86
N THR A 8 24.17 -11.52 11.22
CA THR A 8 24.72 -10.24 10.74
C THR A 8 24.99 -10.27 9.24
N GLU A 9 25.60 -11.34 8.75
CA GLU A 9 25.88 -11.52 7.32
C GLU A 9 24.58 -11.60 6.51
N LEU A 10 23.59 -12.35 6.99
CA LEU A 10 22.27 -12.40 6.37
C LEU A 10 21.60 -11.01 6.33
N ILE A 11 21.65 -10.27 7.44
CA ILE A 11 21.12 -8.90 7.49
C ILE A 11 21.87 -7.99 6.51
N GLY A 12 23.19 -8.15 6.36
CA GLY A 12 24.01 -7.39 5.42
C GLY A 12 23.60 -7.57 3.97
N VAL A 13 23.03 -8.73 3.61
CA VAL A 13 22.47 -8.99 2.27
C VAL A 13 21.00 -8.57 2.18
N MET A 14 20.19 -8.86 3.19
CA MET A 14 18.75 -8.60 3.14
C MET A 14 18.39 -7.12 3.22
N ARG A 15 19.07 -6.35 4.07
CA ARG A 15 18.80 -4.93 4.29
C ARG A 15 18.84 -4.11 2.99
N PRO A 16 19.94 -4.10 2.21
CA PRO A 16 20.02 -3.27 1.01
C PRO A 16 18.91 -3.61 0.00
N ARG A 17 18.52 -4.89 -0.12
CA ARG A 17 17.43 -5.30 -1.00
C ARG A 17 16.07 -4.78 -0.54
N VAL A 18 15.82 -4.77 0.76
CA VAL A 18 14.58 -4.22 1.33
C VAL A 18 14.53 -2.70 1.14
N GLU A 19 15.64 -2.01 1.36
CA GLU A 19 15.74 -0.56 1.17
C GLU A 19 15.51 -0.17 -0.29
N GLU A 20 16.13 -0.87 -1.24
CA GLU A 20 15.92 -0.68 -2.68
C GLU A 20 14.43 -0.84 -3.08
N ILE A 21 13.76 -1.90 -2.60
CA ILE A 21 12.33 -2.12 -2.87
C ILE A 21 11.48 -0.96 -2.32
N LEU A 22 11.81 -0.47 -1.12
CA LEU A 22 11.07 0.64 -0.50
C LEU A 22 11.31 1.96 -1.23
N GLU A 23 12.51 2.19 -1.77
CA GLU A 23 12.81 3.34 -2.62
C GLU A 23 12.03 3.28 -3.94
N GLU A 24 11.95 2.12 -4.59
CA GLU A 24 11.09 1.94 -5.76
C GLU A 24 9.60 2.18 -5.45
N VAL A 25 9.13 1.70 -4.29
CA VAL A 25 7.75 1.93 -3.84
C VAL A 25 7.51 3.42 -3.62
N ARG A 26 8.46 4.14 -3.00
CA ARG A 26 8.37 5.59 -2.83
C ARG A 26 8.21 6.31 -4.17
N ALA A 27 9.06 5.99 -5.15
CA ALA A 27 8.98 6.59 -6.47
C ALA A 27 7.60 6.36 -7.13
N ARG A 28 7.02 5.16 -6.96
CA ARG A 28 5.66 4.84 -7.45
C ARG A 28 4.56 5.59 -6.70
N LEU A 29 4.70 5.79 -5.39
CA LEU A 29 3.75 6.55 -4.57
C LEU A 29 3.79 8.05 -4.90
N ASP A 30 4.98 8.60 -5.12
CA ASP A 30 5.16 9.99 -5.52
C ASP A 30 4.53 10.22 -6.91
N ALA A 31 4.75 9.30 -7.85
CA ALA A 31 4.16 9.34 -9.19
C ALA A 31 2.62 9.19 -9.19
N SER A 32 2.04 8.50 -8.20
CA SER A 32 0.59 8.34 -8.08
C SER A 32 -0.11 9.50 -7.36
N GLY A 33 0.64 10.50 -6.88
CA GLY A 33 0.08 11.63 -6.14
C GLY A 33 -0.39 11.24 -4.73
N PHE A 34 0.21 10.21 -4.12
CA PHE A 34 -0.14 9.74 -2.77
C PHE A 34 -0.08 10.85 -1.71
N GLU A 35 0.77 11.85 -1.91
CA GLU A 35 0.90 13.03 -1.04
C GLU A 35 -0.42 13.82 -0.89
N TYR A 36 -1.30 13.78 -1.88
CA TYR A 36 -2.57 14.51 -1.84
C TYR A 36 -3.72 13.73 -1.18
N LEU A 37 -3.48 12.46 -0.79
CA LEU A 37 -4.52 11.63 -0.19
C LEU A 37 -4.72 11.93 1.30
N PRO A 38 -5.96 11.81 1.81
CA PRO A 38 -6.23 11.95 3.24
C PRO A 38 -5.56 10.82 4.03
N SER A 39 -5.19 11.09 5.28
CA SER A 39 -4.49 10.19 6.22
C SER A 39 -3.04 9.79 5.87
N GLN A 40 -2.66 9.61 4.61
CA GLN A 40 -1.30 9.24 4.17
C GLN A 40 -0.66 8.07 4.97
N ARG A 41 -1.47 7.08 5.38
CA ARG A 41 -1.01 5.93 6.16
C ARG A 41 -0.77 4.73 5.26
N ILE A 42 0.31 4.00 5.54
CA ILE A 42 0.72 2.83 4.76
C ILE A 42 0.57 1.58 5.61
N VAL A 43 -0.02 0.53 5.03
CA VAL A 43 -0.18 -0.76 5.67
C VAL A 43 0.66 -1.80 4.95
N LEU A 44 1.64 -2.36 5.65
CA LEU A 44 2.51 -3.42 5.15
C LEU A 44 1.84 -4.78 5.43
N THR A 45 1.71 -5.61 4.40
CA THR A 45 1.04 -6.92 4.47
C THR A 45 1.91 -7.98 3.78
N GLY A 46 1.52 -9.26 3.88
CA GLY A 46 2.23 -10.39 3.27
C GLY A 46 3.30 -11.00 4.18
N GLY A 47 4.02 -11.98 3.65
CA GLY A 47 5.07 -12.69 4.40
C GLY A 47 6.25 -11.80 4.77
N SER A 48 6.68 -10.94 3.83
CA SER A 48 7.77 -9.99 4.05
C SER A 48 7.48 -8.98 5.16
N ALA A 49 6.20 -8.69 5.45
CA ALA A 49 5.81 -7.82 6.55
C ALA A 49 6.23 -8.35 7.95
N GLN A 50 6.59 -9.64 8.04
CA GLN A 50 7.09 -10.27 9.27
C GLN A 50 8.60 -10.03 9.51
N ILE A 51 9.31 -9.39 8.57
CA ILE A 51 10.74 -9.07 8.73
C ILE A 51 10.91 -8.15 9.96
N PRO A 52 11.75 -8.54 10.94
CA PRO A 52 11.96 -7.74 12.14
C PRO A 52 12.49 -6.34 11.81
N GLY A 53 11.80 -5.31 12.30
CA GLY A 53 12.20 -3.90 12.11
C GLY A 53 11.80 -3.31 10.75
N LEU A 54 11.09 -4.04 9.90
CA LEU A 54 10.65 -3.52 8.59
C LEU A 54 9.77 -2.27 8.73
N GLU A 55 8.88 -2.22 9.72
CA GLU A 55 8.00 -1.07 9.96
C GLU A 55 8.80 0.23 10.17
N MET A 56 9.91 0.15 10.89
CA MET A 56 10.79 1.29 11.17
C MET A 56 11.53 1.74 9.90
N VAL A 57 12.10 0.79 9.15
CA VAL A 57 12.84 1.07 7.90
C VAL A 57 11.89 1.64 6.84
N ALA A 58 10.70 1.06 6.69
CA ALA A 58 9.68 1.55 5.79
C ALA A 58 9.21 2.95 6.16
N SER A 59 8.93 3.21 7.44
CA SER A 59 8.53 4.56 7.89
C SER A 59 9.62 5.60 7.64
N HIS A 60 10.89 5.21 7.79
CA HIS A 60 12.03 6.09 7.52
C HIS A 60 12.17 6.41 6.03
N ILE A 61 12.13 5.41 5.15
CA ILE A 61 12.34 5.59 3.70
C ILE A 61 11.13 6.26 3.03
N LEU A 62 9.91 5.84 3.41
CA LEU A 62 8.69 6.36 2.81
C LEU A 62 8.29 7.72 3.37
N GLY A 63 8.81 8.11 4.55
CA GLY A 63 8.50 9.39 5.21
C GLY A 63 7.05 9.49 5.69
N ARG A 64 6.37 8.35 5.84
CA ARG A 64 4.95 8.23 6.22
C ARG A 64 4.79 7.20 7.33
N GLN A 65 3.69 7.30 8.08
CA GLN A 65 3.37 6.32 9.11
C GLN A 65 3.06 4.97 8.45
N CYS A 66 3.94 3.99 8.67
CA CYS A 66 3.72 2.61 8.25
C CYS A 66 3.28 1.77 9.45
N ARG A 67 2.43 0.78 9.22
CA ARG A 67 2.09 -0.25 10.21
C ARG A 67 2.00 -1.61 9.55
N VAL A 68 2.25 -2.67 10.31
CA VAL A 68 2.00 -4.04 9.84
C VAL A 68 0.51 -4.39 9.98
N GLY A 69 -0.13 -4.76 8.86
CA GLY A 69 -1.53 -5.15 8.79
C GLY A 69 -1.71 -6.67 8.74
N LYS A 70 -2.69 -7.18 9.50
CA LYS A 70 -3.11 -8.59 9.49
C LYS A 70 -4.61 -8.69 9.24
N PRO A 71 -5.11 -9.80 8.69
CA PRO A 71 -6.55 -10.02 8.56
C PRO A 71 -7.21 -9.98 9.94
N LEU A 72 -8.29 -9.20 10.07
CA LEU A 72 -9.06 -9.02 11.31
C LEU A 72 -10.53 -9.31 11.04
N ARG A 73 -11.27 -9.71 12.09
CA ARG A 73 -12.75 -9.82 12.09
C ARG A 73 -13.33 -10.87 11.13
N VAL A 74 -12.61 -11.97 10.87
CA VAL A 74 -13.14 -13.11 10.10
C VAL A 74 -13.59 -14.20 11.06
N GLN A 75 -14.90 -14.48 11.10
CA GLN A 75 -15.45 -15.54 11.94
C GLN A 75 -15.02 -16.92 11.44
N GLY A 76 -14.62 -17.81 12.36
CA GLY A 76 -14.18 -19.17 12.02
C GLY A 76 -12.78 -19.28 11.42
N LEU A 77 -12.01 -18.19 11.34
CA LEU A 77 -10.64 -18.22 10.81
C LEU A 77 -9.70 -18.93 11.81
N PRO A 78 -8.95 -19.96 11.39
CA PRO A 78 -8.01 -20.63 12.28
C PRO A 78 -6.84 -19.70 12.62
N GLN A 79 -6.28 -19.85 13.83
CA GLN A 79 -5.21 -18.98 14.32
C GLN A 79 -3.98 -18.96 13.39
N SER A 80 -3.69 -20.08 12.73
CA SER A 80 -2.60 -20.20 11.75
C SER A 80 -2.78 -19.27 10.53
N ALA A 81 -4.02 -18.94 10.16
CA ALA A 81 -4.35 -18.10 9.01
C ALA A 81 -4.53 -16.61 9.38
N THR A 82 -4.32 -16.23 10.65
CA THR A 82 -4.40 -14.83 11.10
C THR A 82 -3.12 -14.02 10.82
N GLY A 83 -2.07 -14.67 10.31
CA GLY A 83 -0.79 -14.03 9.99
C GLY A 83 -0.89 -13.10 8.77
N THR A 84 0.04 -12.13 8.71
CA THR A 84 0.13 -11.17 7.59
C THR A 84 0.35 -11.85 6.24
N ALA A 85 0.98 -13.02 6.23
CA ALA A 85 1.18 -13.86 5.05
C ALA A 85 -0.14 -14.31 4.38
N PHE A 86 -1.23 -14.40 5.16
CA PHE A 86 -2.53 -14.84 4.68
C PHE A 86 -3.47 -13.69 4.33
N ALA A 87 -3.02 -12.43 4.43
CA ALA A 87 -3.84 -11.25 4.13
C ALA A 87 -4.49 -11.33 2.74
N THR A 88 -3.74 -11.77 1.71
CA THR A 88 -4.27 -11.91 0.35
C THR A 88 -5.32 -13.01 0.24
N ALA A 89 -5.05 -14.20 0.77
CA ALA A 89 -5.97 -15.34 0.68
C ALA A 89 -7.29 -15.06 1.43
N VAL A 90 -7.19 -14.49 2.63
CA VAL A 90 -8.35 -14.08 3.42
C VAL A 90 -9.11 -12.94 2.73
N GLY A 91 -8.41 -11.94 2.19
CA GLY A 91 -9.03 -10.84 1.47
C GLY A 91 -9.82 -11.32 0.24
N LEU A 92 -9.28 -12.26 -0.53
CA LEU A 92 -9.99 -12.86 -1.67
C LEU A 92 -11.24 -13.65 -1.24
N ALA A 93 -11.15 -14.43 -0.16
CA ALA A 93 -12.30 -15.16 0.36
C ALA A 93 -13.40 -14.22 0.89
N MET A 94 -13.01 -13.12 1.52
CA MET A 94 -13.94 -12.06 1.95
C MET A 94 -14.59 -11.37 0.75
N HIS A 95 -13.80 -11.02 -0.27
CA HIS A 95 -14.29 -10.38 -1.49
C HIS A 95 -15.34 -11.23 -2.23
N VAL A 96 -15.14 -12.55 -2.32
CA VAL A 96 -16.11 -13.45 -2.96
C VAL A 96 -17.34 -13.70 -2.10
N SER A 97 -17.18 -13.75 -0.77
CA SER A 97 -18.32 -13.98 0.14
C SER A 97 -19.20 -12.75 0.33
N HIS A 98 -18.65 -11.54 0.18
CA HIS A 98 -19.37 -10.26 0.36
C HIS A 98 -19.06 -9.29 -0.80
N PRO A 99 -19.53 -9.58 -2.04
CA PRO A 99 -19.17 -8.79 -3.23
C PRO A 99 -19.69 -7.34 -3.22
N GLN A 100 -20.56 -6.96 -2.28
CA GLN A 100 -21.18 -5.63 -2.21
C GLN A 100 -20.70 -4.76 -1.02
N ASP A 101 -19.96 -5.31 -0.06
CA ASP A 101 -19.60 -4.59 1.18
C ASP A 101 -18.23 -3.88 1.13
N GLU A 102 -17.41 -4.13 0.09
CA GLU A 102 -16.07 -3.54 -0.04
C GLU A 102 -15.86 -2.83 -1.39
N CYS A 103 -16.89 -2.13 -1.89
CA CYS A 103 -16.56 -1.01 -2.76
C CYS A 103 -15.80 0.01 -1.91
N TRP A 104 -14.48 -0.04 -1.98
CA TRP A 104 -13.68 1.11 -1.63
C TRP A 104 -14.25 2.25 -2.47
N ASP A 105 -14.78 3.29 -1.82
CA ASP A 105 -15.08 4.62 -2.40
C ASP A 105 -13.78 5.30 -2.90
N PHE A 106 -12.83 4.53 -3.39
CA PHE A 106 -11.71 5.02 -4.16
C PHE A 106 -12.24 5.23 -5.58
N GLU A 107 -12.97 6.33 -5.77
CA GLU A 107 -12.99 6.97 -7.08
C GLU A 107 -11.52 7.22 -7.44
N MET A 108 -10.94 6.36 -8.30
CA MET A 108 -9.74 6.72 -9.03
C MET A 108 -10.05 8.10 -9.64
N PRO A 109 -9.26 9.15 -9.36
CA PRO A 109 -9.51 10.44 -9.98
C PRO A 109 -9.38 10.22 -11.48
N ALA A 110 -10.50 10.04 -12.16
CA ALA A 110 -10.54 10.01 -13.60
C ALA A 110 -9.93 11.33 -14.05
N ASP A 111 -8.87 11.24 -14.84
CA ASP A 111 -8.02 12.37 -15.21
C ASP A 111 -8.87 13.57 -15.67
N ARG A 112 -9.06 14.55 -14.76
CA ARG A 112 -9.97 15.69 -14.92
C ARG A 112 -9.42 16.77 -15.86
N GLN A 113 -8.49 16.43 -16.76
CA GLN A 113 -7.89 17.36 -17.71
C GLN A 113 -8.91 17.91 -18.73
N GLY A 114 -9.89 17.11 -19.15
CA GLY A 114 -10.92 17.53 -20.12
C GLY A 114 -11.94 18.53 -19.56
N ALA A 115 -12.48 18.25 -18.36
CA ALA A 115 -13.57 19.04 -17.76
C ALA A 115 -13.15 20.49 -17.40
N ARG A 116 -11.87 20.70 -17.05
CA ARG A 116 -11.32 22.04 -16.75
C ARG A 116 -11.21 22.95 -17.99
N ARG A 117 -11.05 22.39 -19.19
CA ARG A 117 -10.96 23.18 -20.44
C ARG A 117 -12.33 23.65 -20.91
N VAL A 118 -13.35 22.79 -20.82
CA VAL A 118 -14.73 23.11 -21.23
C VAL A 118 -15.36 24.16 -20.31
N THR A 119 -15.16 24.04 -19.00
CA THR A 119 -15.67 25.02 -18.02
C THR A 119 -15.02 26.40 -18.19
N ARG A 120 -13.76 26.47 -18.61
CA ARG A 120 -13.07 27.74 -18.90
C ARG A 120 -13.56 28.36 -20.22
N ALA A 121 -13.86 27.57 -21.25
CA ALA A 121 -14.43 28.06 -22.51
C ALA A 121 -15.86 28.59 -22.34
N LEU A 122 -16.71 27.90 -21.56
CA LEU A 122 -18.06 28.38 -21.23
C LEU A 122 -18.03 29.65 -20.39
N ARG A 123 -17.09 29.75 -19.44
CA ARG A 123 -16.90 30.97 -18.65
C ARG A 123 -16.44 32.14 -19.52
N TRP A 124 -15.50 31.91 -20.44
CA TRP A 124 -15.08 32.92 -21.41
C TRP A 124 -16.24 33.39 -22.30
N PHE A 125 -17.10 32.48 -22.78
CA PHE A 125 -18.24 32.85 -23.61
C PHE A 125 -19.22 33.75 -22.85
N LYS A 126 -19.54 33.41 -21.59
CA LYS A 126 -20.40 34.21 -20.72
C LYS A 126 -19.81 35.58 -20.37
N GLU A 127 -18.50 35.73 -20.41
CA GLU A 127 -17.81 36.99 -20.07
C GLU A 127 -17.62 37.91 -21.28
N ASN A 128 -17.63 37.38 -22.52
CA ASN A 128 -17.33 38.14 -23.74
C ASN A 128 -18.53 38.34 -24.67
N TRP A 129 -19.70 37.79 -24.33
CA TRP A 129 -20.96 37.96 -25.05
C TRP A 129 -22.13 38.07 -24.07
#